data_AF-A0A094HZJ7-F1
#
_entry.id   AF-A0A094HZJ7-F1
#
_cell.length_a   1.000
_cell.length_b   1.000
_cell.length_c   1.000
_cell.angle_alpha   90.00
_cell.angle_beta   90.00
_cell.angle_gamma   90.00
#
_symmetry.space_group_name_H-M   'P 1'
#
loop_
_entity.id
_entity.type
_entity.pdbx_description
1 polymer ?
#
loop_
_entity_poly.entity_id
_entity_poly.type
_entity_poly.pdbx_seq_one_letter_code
_entity_poly.pdbx_strand_id
1 'polypeptide(L)'
;MHRLSIDYSIPDPALTVLGAGLQCDTLRAALKQLPLEIDLIVSSPMRRTLQTTTNALGWRMAEGCPAIALAEFQENSAKPCDTGSDAAAMAAEWSAFDWSEVDPVFPAKTGLYEFSKDGLTRRGVEARKWLRGRKEKVIAVVSHAGFLRVGVSYCQYANADFRVFEFAEGEEEIGGRLVEWELTEERAGGLGKSEKGVFGWETQHFPEEKVEEGVPAEDAQGASAVKVAS
;
A
#
# COMPACT_ATOMS: atom_id res chain seq x y z
N MET A 1 -2.07 16.62 18.88
CA MET A 1 -1.70 16.03 20.19
C MET A 1 -0.83 14.82 19.92
N HIS A 2 0.44 14.89 20.36
CA HIS A 2 1.55 13.92 20.32
C HIS A 2 1.54 12.78 19.28
N ARG A 3 2.35 12.96 18.22
CA ARG A 3 2.98 11.84 17.51
C ARG A 3 3.75 11.03 18.55
N LEU A 4 3.26 9.84 18.91
CA LEU A 4 4.18 8.77 19.31
C LEU A 4 5.20 8.68 18.17
N SER A 5 6.48 8.83 18.49
CA SER A 5 7.57 8.76 17.52
C SER A 5 7.36 7.55 16.62
N ILE A 6 7.14 7.77 15.33
CA ILE A 6 7.07 6.68 14.36
C ILE A 6 8.47 6.07 14.34
N ASP A 7 8.62 4.93 15.00
CA ASP A 7 9.86 4.18 14.97
C ASP A 7 9.88 3.39 13.65
N TYR A 8 10.62 3.95 12.68
CA TYR A 8 10.76 3.35 11.35
C TYR A 8 11.59 2.06 11.36
N SER A 9 12.22 1.70 12.49
CA SER A 9 13.04 0.50 12.63
C SER A 9 12.24 -0.77 12.95
N ILE A 10 11.00 -0.63 13.44
CA ILE A 10 10.14 -1.78 13.77
C ILE A 10 9.63 -2.40 12.46
N PRO A 11 9.93 -3.68 12.18
CA PRO A 11 9.40 -4.37 11.01
C PRO A 11 7.88 -4.55 11.09
N ASP A 12 7.18 -4.30 9.97
CA ASP A 12 5.74 -4.50 9.79
C ASP A 12 4.88 -4.25 11.06
N PRO A 13 4.91 -3.03 11.62
CA PRO A 13 4.36 -2.76 12.93
C PRO A 13 2.84 -2.91 12.94
N ALA A 14 2.33 -3.38 14.08
CA ALA A 14 0.91 -3.38 14.38
C ALA A 14 0.35 -1.95 14.51
N LEU A 15 -0.97 -1.82 14.40
CA LEU A 15 -1.68 -0.60 14.76
C LEU A 15 -1.41 -0.23 16.23
N THR A 16 -1.34 1.07 16.47
CA THR A 16 -1.37 1.61 17.83
C THR A 16 -2.75 1.37 18.47
N VAL A 17 -2.84 1.49 19.80
CA VAL A 17 -4.13 1.41 20.52
C VAL A 17 -5.14 2.42 19.96
N LEU A 18 -4.70 3.63 19.64
CA LEU A 18 -5.54 4.66 18.99
C LEU A 18 -6.03 4.21 17.60
N GLY A 19 -5.13 3.60 16.83
CA GLY A 19 -5.41 3.05 15.50
C GLY A 19 -6.45 1.93 15.55
N ALA A 20 -6.21 0.93 16.38
CA ALA A 20 -7.05 -0.26 16.50
C ALA A 20 -8.42 0.03 17.11
N GLY A 21 -8.53 1.03 18.00
CA GLY A 21 -9.79 1.47 18.61
C GLY A 21 -10.42 2.63 17.84
N LEU A 22 -10.31 3.84 18.39
CA LEU A 22 -11.06 5.02 17.96
C LEU A 22 -10.99 5.29 16.44
N GLN A 23 -9.82 5.13 15.81
CA GLN A 23 -9.67 5.37 14.38
C GLN A 23 -10.45 4.35 13.54
N CYS A 24 -10.31 3.06 13.80
CA CYS A 24 -11.07 2.01 13.12
C CYS A 24 -12.57 2.08 13.41
N ASP A 25 -12.97 2.39 14.66
CA ASP A 25 -14.38 2.53 15.03
C ASP A 25 -15.05 3.70 14.28
N THR A 26 -14.35 4.84 14.18
CA THR A 26 -14.84 6.00 13.43
C THR A 26 -14.96 5.68 11.94
N LEU A 27 -13.95 5.03 11.36
CA LEU A 27 -13.96 4.60 9.96
C LEU A 27 -15.13 3.64 9.70
N ARG A 28 -15.31 2.62 10.55
CA ARG A 28 -16.44 1.67 10.46
C ARG A 28 -17.79 2.37 10.45
N ALA A 29 -18.00 3.31 11.38
CA ALA A 29 -19.26 4.02 11.50
C ALA A 29 -19.58 4.83 10.23
N ALA A 30 -18.57 5.51 9.66
CA ALA A 30 -18.75 6.28 8.43
C ALA A 30 -18.98 5.39 7.20
N LEU A 31 -18.23 4.29 7.07
CA LEU A 31 -18.40 3.36 5.93
C LEU A 31 -19.80 2.73 5.91
N LYS A 32 -20.37 2.40 7.08
CA LYS A 32 -21.74 1.89 7.19
C LYS A 32 -22.84 2.90 6.80
N GLN A 33 -22.50 4.19 6.72
CA GLN A 33 -23.44 5.25 6.33
C GLN A 33 -23.38 5.55 4.83
N LEU A 34 -22.39 5.01 4.10
CA LEU A 34 -22.31 5.20 2.67
C LEU A 34 -23.43 4.44 1.97
N PRO A 35 -24.07 5.01 0.94
CA PRO A 35 -25.06 4.32 0.12
C PRO A 35 -24.37 3.39 -0.90
N LEU A 36 -23.38 2.62 -0.45
CA LEU A 36 -22.57 1.72 -1.25
C LEU A 36 -22.56 0.34 -0.59
N GLU A 37 -22.79 -0.70 -1.39
CA GLU A 37 -22.62 -2.08 -0.95
C GLU A 37 -21.26 -2.58 -1.40
N ILE A 38 -20.34 -2.81 -0.46
CA ILE A 38 -19.00 -3.32 -0.76
C ILE A 38 -19.11 -4.79 -1.17
N ASP A 39 -18.65 -5.10 -2.37
CA ASP A 39 -18.69 -6.44 -2.97
C ASP A 39 -17.40 -7.22 -2.71
N LEU A 40 -16.28 -6.51 -2.57
CA LEU A 40 -14.95 -7.08 -2.34
C LEU A 40 -14.12 -6.14 -1.46
N ILE A 41 -13.35 -6.73 -0.56
CA ILE A 41 -12.34 -6.01 0.21
C ILE A 41 -10.95 -6.46 -0.26
N VAL A 42 -10.10 -5.50 -0.60
CA VAL A 42 -8.70 -5.75 -0.92
C VAL A 42 -7.86 -5.08 0.14
N SER A 43 -6.94 -5.83 0.76
CA SER A 43 -6.01 -5.28 1.73
C SER A 43 -4.58 -5.51 1.27
N SER A 44 -3.68 -4.58 1.57
CA SER A 44 -2.27 -4.91 1.48
C SER A 44 -1.96 -6.08 2.43
N PRO A 45 -1.04 -6.99 2.08
CA PRO A 45 -0.63 -8.11 2.93
C PRO A 45 0.22 -7.70 4.16
N MET A 46 0.09 -6.45 4.65
CA MET A 46 0.83 -5.92 5.79
C MET A 46 -0.03 -5.89 7.07
N ARG A 47 0.59 -6.09 8.23
CA ARG A 47 -0.10 -6.26 9.52
C ARG A 47 -1.09 -5.12 9.83
N ARG A 48 -0.66 -3.88 9.66
CA ARG A 48 -1.51 -2.70 9.96
C ARG A 48 -2.72 -2.58 9.04
N THR A 49 -2.61 -2.93 7.76
CA THR A 49 -3.75 -2.88 6.83
C THR A 49 -4.71 -4.04 7.09
N LEU A 50 -4.20 -5.24 7.37
CA LEU A 50 -5.04 -6.38 7.75
C LEU A 50 -5.80 -6.11 9.06
N GLN A 51 -5.15 -5.54 10.08
CA GLN A 51 -5.83 -5.12 11.31
C GLN A 51 -6.87 -4.02 11.05
N THR A 52 -6.57 -3.06 10.17
CA THR A 52 -7.52 -2.00 9.79
C THR A 52 -8.74 -2.60 9.10
N THR A 53 -8.52 -3.51 8.14
CA THR A 53 -9.58 -4.25 7.46
C THR A 53 -10.42 -5.03 8.46
N THR A 54 -9.82 -5.85 9.32
CA THR A 54 -10.56 -6.63 10.32
C THR A 54 -11.37 -5.73 11.26
N ASN A 55 -10.80 -4.63 11.76
CA ASN A 55 -11.45 -3.80 12.77
C ASN A 55 -12.53 -2.88 12.18
N ALA A 56 -12.28 -2.30 10.99
CA ALA A 56 -13.16 -1.31 10.37
C ALA A 56 -14.16 -1.91 9.36
N LEU A 57 -13.78 -2.99 8.68
CA LEU A 57 -14.56 -3.67 7.63
C LEU A 57 -14.96 -5.11 7.99
N GLY A 58 -14.52 -5.64 9.12
CA GLY A 58 -14.85 -7.02 9.54
C GLY A 58 -16.35 -7.30 9.66
N TRP A 59 -17.17 -6.27 9.88
CA TRP A 59 -18.63 -6.40 9.81
C TRP A 59 -19.10 -6.87 8.43
N ARG A 60 -18.47 -6.38 7.36
CA ARG A 60 -18.83 -6.71 5.98
C ARG A 60 -18.29 -8.08 5.58
N MET A 61 -17.10 -8.45 6.09
CA MET A 61 -16.58 -9.82 5.98
C MET A 61 -17.51 -10.83 6.65
N ALA A 62 -18.05 -10.51 7.83
CA ALA A 62 -19.00 -11.36 8.54
C ALA A 62 -20.34 -11.54 7.81
N GLU A 63 -20.71 -10.60 6.93
CA GLU A 63 -21.86 -10.70 6.02
C GLU A 63 -21.56 -11.52 4.76
N GLY A 64 -20.35 -12.08 4.62
CA GLY A 64 -19.94 -12.93 3.51
C GLY A 64 -19.22 -12.22 2.38
N CYS A 65 -18.86 -10.94 2.55
CA CYS A 65 -18.02 -10.25 1.56
C CYS A 65 -16.59 -10.84 1.56
N PRO A 66 -16.06 -11.25 0.40
CA PRO A 66 -14.70 -11.75 0.30
C PRO A 66 -13.67 -10.67 0.63
N ALA A 67 -12.58 -11.09 1.28
CA ALA A 67 -11.42 -10.25 1.53
C ALA A 67 -10.17 -10.92 0.93
N ILE A 68 -9.41 -10.18 0.13
CA ILE A 68 -8.21 -10.67 -0.56
C ILE A 68 -7.00 -9.85 -0.09
N ALA A 69 -5.87 -10.53 0.14
CA ALA A 69 -4.57 -9.89 0.33
C ALA A 69 -3.87 -9.73 -1.02
N LEU A 70 -3.41 -8.51 -1.36
CA LEU A 70 -2.80 -8.23 -2.66
C LEU A 70 -1.56 -7.33 -2.55
N ALA A 71 -0.42 -7.83 -3.01
CA ALA A 71 0.91 -7.25 -2.77
C ALA A 71 1.14 -5.90 -3.47
N GLU A 72 0.39 -5.60 -4.53
CA GLU A 72 0.40 -4.35 -5.27
C GLU A 72 0.09 -3.16 -4.37
N PHE A 73 -0.74 -3.36 -3.35
CA PHE A 73 -1.20 -2.32 -2.43
C PHE A 73 -0.30 -2.11 -1.21
N GLN A 74 0.88 -2.71 -1.15
CA GLN A 74 1.85 -2.50 -0.07
C GLN A 74 2.45 -1.08 -0.08
N GLU A 75 3.10 -0.69 1.03
CA GLU A 75 3.69 0.64 1.16
C GLU A 75 4.82 0.90 0.14
N ASN A 76 5.04 2.19 -0.12
CA ASN A 76 5.90 2.68 -1.18
C ASN A 76 7.40 2.74 -0.87
N SER A 77 7.89 2.31 0.30
CA SER A 77 9.31 2.39 0.66
C SER A 77 9.88 1.06 1.16
N ALA A 78 11.20 0.95 1.25
CA ALA A 78 11.91 -0.22 1.81
C ALA A 78 12.39 -0.04 3.26
N LYS A 79 11.83 0.92 4.00
CA LYS A 79 12.09 0.99 5.45
C LYS A 79 11.54 -0.27 6.13
N PRO A 80 12.11 -0.71 7.27
CA PRO A 80 11.60 -1.87 8.00
C PRO A 80 10.10 -1.78 8.28
N CYS A 81 9.59 -0.63 8.70
CA CYS A 81 8.15 -0.44 8.95
C CYS A 81 7.27 -0.47 7.69
N ASP A 82 7.87 -0.28 6.51
CA ASP A 82 7.19 -0.24 5.21
C ASP A 82 7.36 -1.55 4.42
N THR A 83 8.07 -2.52 5.02
CA THR A 83 8.31 -3.85 4.46
C THR A 83 7.43 -4.85 5.21
N GLY A 84 6.71 -5.69 4.47
CA GLY A 84 5.79 -6.67 5.03
C GLY A 84 6.49 -7.85 5.70
N SER A 85 5.73 -8.61 6.48
CA SER A 85 6.18 -9.89 7.03
C SER A 85 6.08 -11.02 6.00
N ASP A 86 6.60 -12.21 6.34
CA ASP A 86 6.46 -13.42 5.52
C ASP A 86 4.99 -13.77 5.23
N ALA A 87 4.67 -13.99 3.95
CA ALA A 87 3.28 -14.22 3.52
C ALA A 87 2.66 -15.47 4.15
N ALA A 88 3.41 -16.55 4.33
CA ALA A 88 2.87 -17.80 4.88
C ALA A 88 2.55 -17.65 6.38
N ALA A 89 3.43 -16.98 7.13
CA ALA A 89 3.19 -16.64 8.53
C ALA A 89 1.95 -15.72 8.67
N MET A 90 1.83 -14.71 7.80
CA MET A 90 0.67 -13.81 7.80
C MET A 90 -0.63 -14.54 7.40
N ALA A 91 -0.58 -15.42 6.41
CA ALA A 91 -1.75 -16.22 6.02
C ALA A 91 -2.25 -17.13 7.14
N ALA A 92 -1.34 -17.67 7.95
CA ALA A 92 -1.70 -18.47 9.13
C ALA A 92 -2.40 -17.64 10.22
N GLU A 93 -1.98 -16.37 10.42
CA GLU A 93 -2.58 -15.47 11.41
C GLU A 93 -3.89 -14.82 10.90
N TRP A 94 -4.02 -14.57 9.59
CA TRP A 94 -5.18 -13.97 8.93
C TRP A 94 -5.84 -14.91 7.93
N SER A 95 -6.27 -16.08 8.41
CA SER A 95 -6.91 -17.12 7.60
C SER A 95 -8.26 -16.74 6.99
N ALA A 96 -8.84 -15.61 7.41
CA ALA A 96 -10.08 -15.08 6.85
C ALA A 96 -9.89 -14.34 5.50
N PHE A 97 -8.63 -14.05 5.13
CA PHE A 97 -8.29 -13.45 3.85
C PHE A 97 -7.92 -14.54 2.86
N ASP A 98 -8.23 -14.32 1.58
CA ASP A 98 -7.67 -15.10 0.50
C ASP A 98 -6.27 -14.58 0.17
N TRP A 99 -5.28 -15.47 0.22
CA TRP A 99 -3.87 -15.20 -0.06
C TRP A 99 -3.41 -15.79 -1.38
N SER A 100 -4.31 -16.42 -2.15
CA SER A 100 -3.95 -17.16 -3.37
C SER A 100 -3.36 -16.29 -4.48
N GLU A 101 -3.65 -14.99 -4.49
CA GLU A 101 -3.13 -14.02 -5.44
C GLU A 101 -1.88 -13.26 -4.93
N VAL A 102 -1.39 -13.54 -3.72
CA VAL A 102 -0.19 -12.87 -3.20
C VAL A 102 1.05 -13.35 -3.96
N ASP A 103 1.69 -12.44 -4.68
CA ASP A 103 2.93 -12.71 -5.42
C ASP A 103 4.01 -13.27 -4.47
N PRO A 104 4.62 -14.43 -4.78
CA PRO A 104 5.72 -15.00 -4.01
C PRO A 104 6.95 -14.10 -3.83
N VAL A 105 7.10 -13.06 -4.64
CA VAL A 105 8.15 -12.03 -4.47
C VAL A 105 7.90 -11.21 -3.20
N PHE A 106 6.66 -11.06 -2.75
CA PHE A 106 6.34 -10.39 -1.48
C PHE A 106 7.02 -11.13 -0.30
N PRO A 107 7.63 -10.41 0.68
CA PRO A 107 7.60 -8.97 0.91
C PRO A 107 8.77 -8.17 0.30
N ALA A 108 9.53 -8.75 -0.62
CA ALA A 108 10.69 -8.09 -1.21
C ALA A 108 10.30 -6.84 -2.01
N LYS A 109 11.10 -5.77 -1.89
CA LYS A 109 10.92 -4.49 -2.58
C LYS A 109 11.67 -4.47 -3.91
N THR A 110 11.38 -5.44 -4.77
CA THR A 110 12.07 -5.64 -6.06
C THR A 110 11.07 -5.85 -7.20
N GLY A 111 11.52 -5.68 -8.44
CA GLY A 111 10.67 -5.86 -9.62
C GLY A 111 9.48 -4.89 -9.59
N LEU A 112 8.25 -5.40 -9.69
CA LEU A 112 7.05 -4.57 -9.61
C LEU A 112 6.93 -3.82 -8.26
N TYR A 113 7.57 -4.32 -7.21
CA TYR A 113 7.49 -3.79 -5.85
C TYR A 113 8.63 -2.85 -5.47
N GLU A 114 9.52 -2.52 -6.42
CA GLU A 114 10.54 -1.49 -6.20
C GLU A 114 9.88 -0.14 -5.86
N PHE A 115 10.65 0.71 -5.18
CA PHE A 115 10.19 2.00 -4.65
C PHE A 115 10.74 3.20 -5.42
N SER A 116 11.25 2.94 -6.62
CA SER A 116 11.63 3.97 -7.60
C SER A 116 10.39 4.74 -8.06
N LYS A 117 10.58 5.94 -8.61
CA LYS A 117 9.48 6.69 -9.24
C LYS A 117 8.79 5.84 -10.34
N ASP A 118 9.59 5.20 -11.19
CA ASP A 118 9.09 4.43 -12.33
C ASP A 118 8.39 3.14 -11.87
N GLY A 119 8.94 2.46 -10.88
CA GLY A 119 8.36 1.26 -10.27
C GLY A 119 7.05 1.53 -9.57
N LEU A 120 6.98 2.60 -8.77
CA LEU A 120 5.73 3.01 -8.10
C LEU A 120 4.66 3.43 -9.10
N THR A 121 5.05 4.09 -10.20
CA THR A 121 4.13 4.45 -11.29
C THR A 121 3.61 3.20 -11.99
N ARG A 122 4.50 2.26 -12.35
CA ARG A 122 4.13 1.00 -12.99
C ARG A 122 3.23 0.14 -12.09
N ARG A 123 3.58 -0.01 -10.80
CA ARG A 123 2.76 -0.73 -9.83
C ARG A 123 1.38 -0.12 -9.68
N GLY A 124 1.30 1.21 -9.70
CA GLY A 124 0.05 1.95 -9.72
C GLY A 124 -0.85 1.62 -10.91
N VAL A 125 -0.27 1.53 -12.11
CA VAL A 125 -0.96 1.12 -13.34
C VAL A 125 -1.49 -0.31 -13.21
N GLU A 126 -0.65 -1.26 -12.79
CA GLU A 126 -1.07 -2.66 -12.63
C GLU A 126 -2.15 -2.82 -11.57
N ALA A 127 -2.04 -2.12 -10.43
CA ALA A 127 -3.06 -2.11 -9.38
C ALA A 127 -4.41 -1.61 -9.90
N ARG A 128 -4.44 -0.52 -10.67
CA ARG A 128 -5.69 -0.01 -11.25
C ARG A 128 -6.24 -0.91 -12.36
N LYS A 129 -5.38 -1.50 -13.20
CA LYS A 129 -5.80 -2.51 -14.18
C LYS A 129 -6.46 -3.70 -13.51
N TRP A 130 -5.86 -4.21 -12.44
CA TRP A 130 -6.42 -5.29 -11.64
C TRP A 130 -7.81 -4.91 -11.11
N LEU A 131 -7.94 -3.72 -10.49
CA LEU A 131 -9.23 -3.23 -9.98
C LEU A 131 -10.29 -3.08 -11.08
N ARG A 132 -9.93 -2.52 -12.23
CA ARG A 132 -10.86 -2.32 -13.36
C ARG A 132 -11.27 -3.64 -14.02
N GLY A 133 -10.41 -4.65 -13.97
CA GLY A 133 -10.68 -5.99 -14.50
C GLY A 133 -11.59 -6.86 -13.61
N ARG A 134 -11.92 -6.39 -12.40
CA ARG A 134 -12.82 -7.09 -11.47
C ARG A 134 -14.27 -7.02 -11.91
N LYS A 135 -15.04 -8.05 -11.53
CA LYS A 135 -16.49 -8.13 -11.77
C LYS A 135 -17.30 -7.40 -10.69
N GLU A 136 -16.68 -7.17 -9.54
CA GLU A 136 -17.23 -6.51 -8.37
C GLU A 136 -17.42 -5.01 -8.64
N LYS A 137 -18.56 -4.44 -8.22
CA LYS A 137 -18.89 -3.04 -8.53
C LYS A 137 -18.26 -2.09 -7.54
N VAL A 138 -18.26 -2.45 -6.26
CA VAL A 138 -17.66 -1.64 -5.20
C VAL A 138 -16.55 -2.45 -4.51
N ILE A 139 -15.32 -1.97 -4.65
CA ILE A 139 -14.15 -2.59 -4.05
C ILE A 139 -13.59 -1.65 -2.97
N ALA A 140 -13.56 -2.11 -1.73
CA ALA A 140 -12.91 -1.39 -0.65
C ALA A 140 -11.42 -1.74 -0.61
N VAL A 141 -10.56 -0.77 -0.92
CA VAL A 141 -9.09 -0.96 -0.90
C VAL A 141 -8.51 -0.38 0.39
N VAL A 142 -7.86 -1.22 1.20
CA VAL A 142 -7.14 -0.84 2.42
C VAL A 142 -5.65 -0.92 2.17
N SER A 143 -5.01 0.25 2.06
CA SER A 143 -3.62 0.40 1.67
C SER A 143 -2.96 1.50 2.52
N HIS A 144 -1.86 2.07 2.02
CA HIS A 144 -1.06 3.04 2.72
C HIS A 144 -1.07 4.39 2.01
N ALA A 145 -1.03 5.47 2.79
CA ALA A 145 -1.12 6.83 2.26
C ALA A 145 0.00 7.13 1.25
N GLY A 146 1.22 6.62 1.49
CA GLY A 146 2.36 6.82 0.58
C GLY A 146 2.07 6.25 -0.80
N PHE A 147 1.75 4.95 -0.87
CA PHE A 147 1.45 4.29 -2.14
C PHE A 147 0.17 4.80 -2.82
N LEU A 148 -0.93 4.99 -2.08
CA LEU A 148 -2.17 5.51 -2.67
C LEU A 148 -1.94 6.88 -3.34
N ARG A 149 -1.16 7.74 -2.68
CA ARG A 149 -0.84 9.08 -3.16
C ARG A 149 0.04 9.06 -4.42
N VAL A 150 1.08 8.23 -4.49
CA VAL A 150 2.01 8.28 -5.66
C VAL A 150 1.61 7.35 -6.79
N GLY A 151 0.90 6.26 -6.47
CA GLY A 151 0.68 5.15 -7.36
C GLY A 151 -0.76 5.01 -7.83
N VAL A 152 -1.77 5.29 -6.98
CA VAL A 152 -3.15 4.89 -7.26
C VAL A 152 -4.08 6.06 -7.58
N SER A 153 -4.33 6.95 -6.61
CA SER A 153 -5.36 7.98 -6.69
C SER A 153 -4.83 9.40 -6.82
N TYR A 154 -3.55 9.62 -6.54
CA TYR A 154 -2.95 10.96 -6.53
C TYR A 154 -3.53 11.89 -5.46
N CYS A 155 -4.21 11.35 -4.45
CA CYS A 155 -4.76 12.11 -3.32
C CYS A 155 -3.99 11.84 -2.01
N GLN A 156 -4.05 12.77 -1.06
CA GLN A 156 -3.54 12.56 0.28
C GLN A 156 -4.57 11.86 1.20
N TYR A 157 -4.05 11.07 2.15
CA TYR A 157 -4.84 10.32 3.12
C TYR A 157 -4.27 10.49 4.52
N ALA A 158 -5.10 10.95 5.46
CA ALA A 158 -4.82 10.82 6.87
C ALA A 158 -5.13 9.41 7.38
N ASN A 159 -4.60 9.07 8.55
CA ASN A 159 -4.81 7.75 9.16
C ASN A 159 -6.30 7.43 9.32
N ALA A 160 -6.70 6.27 8.78
CA ALA A 160 -8.08 5.77 8.79
C ALA A 160 -9.12 6.77 8.22
N ASP A 161 -8.72 7.60 7.25
CA ASP A 161 -9.65 8.33 6.37
C ASP A 161 -9.87 7.52 5.07
N PHE A 162 -10.90 7.86 4.32
CA PHE A 162 -11.22 7.18 3.06
C PHE A 162 -11.63 8.17 1.98
N ARG A 163 -11.58 7.73 0.73
CA ARG A 163 -12.07 8.47 -0.44
C ARG A 163 -12.80 7.50 -1.35
N VAL A 164 -13.81 7.98 -2.07
CA VAL A 164 -14.59 7.17 -3.00
C VAL A 164 -14.29 7.64 -4.42
N PHE A 165 -14.04 6.71 -5.32
CA PHE A 165 -13.71 7.01 -6.70
C PHE A 165 -14.54 6.16 -7.66
N GLU A 166 -14.80 6.72 -8.83
CA GLU A 166 -15.22 5.99 -10.01
C GLU A 166 -14.13 6.02 -11.07
N PHE A 167 -14.10 4.98 -11.88
CA PHE A 167 -13.26 5.00 -13.07
C PHE A 167 -13.93 5.84 -14.17
N ALA A 168 -13.18 6.76 -14.76
CA ALA A 168 -13.58 7.41 -16.00
C ALA A 168 -13.56 6.42 -17.18
N GLU A 169 -14.29 6.78 -18.24
CA GLU A 169 -14.17 6.15 -19.55
C GLU A 169 -12.79 6.44 -20.17
N GLY A 170 -12.19 5.45 -20.83
CA GLY A 170 -10.90 5.56 -21.49
C GLY A 170 -9.69 5.25 -20.60
N GLU A 171 -8.50 5.38 -21.21
CA GLU A 171 -7.18 5.19 -20.58
C GLU A 171 -6.95 3.79 -19.99
N GLU A 172 -7.66 2.77 -20.49
CA GLU A 172 -7.60 1.39 -20.00
C GLU A 172 -6.18 0.81 -20.01
N GLU A 173 -5.43 1.12 -21.07
CA GLU A 173 -4.04 0.65 -21.28
C GLU A 173 -3.08 1.15 -20.19
N ILE A 174 -3.42 2.23 -19.49
CA ILE A 174 -2.66 2.80 -18.37
C ILE A 174 -3.38 2.67 -17.02
N GLY A 175 -4.36 1.77 -16.95
CA GLY A 175 -5.12 1.45 -15.74
C GLY A 175 -6.33 2.34 -15.50
N GLY A 176 -6.62 3.29 -16.38
CA GLY A 176 -7.77 4.19 -16.26
C GLY A 176 -7.58 5.29 -15.23
N ARG A 177 -8.33 6.38 -15.42
CA ARG A 177 -8.33 7.55 -14.54
C ARG A 177 -9.40 7.39 -13.46
N LEU A 178 -9.04 7.69 -12.21
CA LEU A 178 -9.98 7.75 -11.09
C LEU A 178 -10.56 9.17 -10.96
N VAL A 179 -11.86 9.24 -10.71
CA VAL A 179 -12.61 10.48 -10.46
C VAL A 179 -13.19 10.37 -9.05
N GLU A 180 -12.76 11.26 -8.15
CA GLU A 180 -13.25 11.28 -6.78
C GLU A 180 -14.72 11.73 -6.74
N TRP A 181 -15.52 11.12 -5.88
CA TRP A 181 -16.87 11.58 -5.59
C TRP A 181 -16.83 12.93 -4.87
N GLU A 182 -17.74 13.84 -5.26
CA GLU A 182 -17.92 15.16 -4.64
C GLU A 182 -18.01 15.06 -3.11
N LEU A 183 -18.74 14.06 -2.59
CA LEU A 183 -18.89 13.77 -1.16
C LEU A 183 -17.55 13.71 -0.40
N THR A 184 -16.53 13.04 -0.96
CA THR A 184 -15.22 12.92 -0.29
C THR A 184 -14.25 14.00 -0.73
N GLU A 185 -14.39 14.53 -1.96
CA GLU A 185 -13.55 15.62 -2.44
C GLU A 185 -13.79 16.91 -1.64
N GLU A 186 -15.05 17.32 -1.46
CA GLU A 186 -15.41 18.56 -0.77
C GLU A 186 -14.91 18.59 0.68
N ARG A 187 -14.92 17.42 1.32
CA ARG A 187 -14.56 17.25 2.72
C ARG A 187 -13.08 16.98 2.93
N ALA A 188 -12.31 16.76 1.87
CA ALA A 188 -10.93 16.29 1.92
C ALA A 188 -10.82 14.91 2.63
N GLY A 189 -11.54 13.93 2.09
CA GLY A 189 -11.74 12.60 2.66
C GLY A 189 -13.11 12.46 3.33
N GLY A 190 -13.62 11.24 3.40
CA GLY A 190 -14.95 10.94 3.95
C GLY A 190 -15.09 11.22 5.45
N LEU A 191 -13.96 11.29 6.18
CA LEU A 191 -13.91 11.78 7.56
C LEU A 191 -13.40 13.22 7.68
N GLY A 192 -12.98 13.83 6.56
CA GLY A 192 -12.43 15.17 6.48
C GLY A 192 -11.16 15.39 7.28
N LYS A 193 -10.28 14.39 7.28
CA LYS A 193 -8.99 14.44 7.99
C LYS A 193 -7.82 14.66 7.05
N SER A 194 -8.02 14.52 5.75
CA SER A 194 -6.97 14.56 4.73
C SER A 194 -6.86 15.95 4.08
N GLU A 195 -5.89 16.14 3.20
CA GLU A 195 -5.75 17.39 2.42
C GLU A 195 -6.57 17.35 1.14
N LYS A 196 -7.19 18.46 0.75
CA LYS A 196 -7.99 18.55 -0.47
C LYS A 196 -7.07 18.65 -1.70
N GLY A 197 -7.42 17.93 -2.77
CA GLY A 197 -6.81 18.08 -4.08
C GLY A 197 -6.24 16.80 -4.67
N VAL A 198 -5.86 16.92 -5.95
CA VAL A 198 -5.12 15.94 -6.72
C VAL A 198 -3.69 16.46 -6.86
N PHE A 199 -2.73 15.64 -6.43
CA PHE A 199 -1.32 15.99 -6.35
C PHE A 199 -0.64 15.40 -7.58
N GLY A 200 -0.37 16.23 -8.59
CA GLY A 200 0.32 15.84 -9.81
C GLY A 200 1.76 15.37 -9.53
N TRP A 201 2.39 14.72 -10.50
CA TRP A 201 3.69 14.05 -10.33
C TRP A 201 4.76 14.98 -9.72
N GLU A 202 4.74 16.26 -10.11
CA GLU A 202 5.67 17.30 -9.68
C GLU A 202 5.52 17.68 -8.20
N THR A 203 4.36 17.42 -7.62
CA THR A 203 4.06 17.65 -6.20
C THR A 203 4.22 16.39 -5.35
N GLN A 204 4.40 15.23 -5.99
CA GLN A 204 4.56 13.96 -5.29
C GLN A 204 5.92 13.86 -4.63
N HIS A 205 5.93 13.28 -3.43
CA HIS A 205 7.17 12.94 -2.72
C HIS A 205 7.38 11.43 -2.86
N PHE A 206 8.29 11.06 -3.74
CA PHE A 206 8.80 9.70 -3.90
C PHE A 206 9.90 9.44 -2.86
N PRO A 207 10.04 8.20 -2.34
CA PRO A 207 11.17 7.86 -1.49
C PRO A 207 12.50 8.02 -2.25
N GLU A 208 13.56 8.39 -1.53
CA GLU A 208 14.90 8.44 -2.09
C GLU A 208 15.42 7.01 -2.31
N GLU A 209 15.85 6.71 -3.54
CA GLU A 209 16.62 5.51 -3.82
C GLU A 209 18.02 5.66 -3.24
N LYS A 210 18.46 4.70 -2.43
CA LYS A 210 19.89 4.58 -2.17
C LYS A 210 20.53 4.05 -3.43
N VAL A 211 21.25 4.92 -4.14
CA VAL A 211 22.22 4.47 -5.14
C VAL A 211 23.29 3.73 -4.35
N GLU A 212 23.35 2.41 -4.46
CA GLU A 212 24.55 1.69 -4.05
C GLU A 212 25.67 2.14 -4.99
N GLU A 213 26.53 3.05 -4.52
CA GLU A 213 27.79 3.32 -5.18
C GLU A 213 28.51 1.97 -5.29
N GLY A 214 28.64 1.48 -6.52
CA GLY A 214 29.29 0.21 -6.80
C GLY A 214 30.63 0.16 -6.10
N VAL A 215 30.84 -0.89 -5.30
CA VAL A 215 32.14 -1.21 -4.73
C VAL A 215 33.14 -1.22 -5.91
N PRO A 216 34.16 -0.35 -5.93
CA PRO A 216 35.17 -0.41 -6.97
C PRO A 216 35.81 -1.79 -6.90
N ALA A 217 35.82 -2.51 -8.02
CA ALA A 217 36.61 -3.71 -8.14
C ALA A 217 38.09 -3.31 -7.98
N GLU A 218 38.66 -3.52 -6.79
CA GLU A 218 40.10 -3.44 -6.65
C GLU A 218 40.74 -4.63 -7.36
N ASP A 219 41.54 -4.28 -8.35
CA ASP A 219 42.26 -5.14 -9.27
C ASP A 219 43.07 -6.24 -8.57
N ALA A 220 42.76 -7.49 -8.89
CA ALA A 220 43.68 -8.59 -8.72
C ALA A 220 44.78 -8.51 -9.79
N GLN A 221 45.83 -7.73 -9.54
CA GLN A 221 47.09 -7.79 -10.29
C GLN A 221 48.28 -7.82 -9.32
N GLY A 222 49.08 -8.90 -9.39
CA GLY A 222 50.45 -8.86 -8.87
C GLY A 222 50.99 -10.11 -8.17
N ALA A 223 50.70 -11.32 -8.64
CA ALA A 223 51.52 -12.49 -8.27
C ALA A 223 52.71 -12.62 -9.24
N SER A 224 53.86 -12.07 -8.88
CA SER A 224 55.15 -12.51 -9.42
C SER A 224 56.30 -12.08 -8.51
N ALA A 225 56.95 -13.07 -7.87
CA ALA A 225 58.40 -13.31 -7.92
C ALA A 225 58.83 -14.17 -6.73
N VAL A 226 59.04 -15.46 -7.01
CA VAL A 226 59.81 -16.38 -6.17
C VAL A 226 61.26 -15.89 -6.11
N LYS A 227 61.78 -15.63 -4.91
CA LYS A 227 63.23 -15.55 -4.66
C LYS A 227 63.67 -16.82 -3.95
N VAL A 228 64.38 -17.66 -4.69
CA VAL A 228 65.27 -18.69 -4.16
C VAL A 228 66.55 -17.98 -3.68
N ALA A 229 66.96 -18.23 -2.45
CA ALA A 229 68.30 -17.89 -1.98
C ALA A 229 68.95 -19.16 -1.44
N SER A 230 70.17 -19.38 -1.93
CA SER A 230 71.10 -20.47 -1.68
C SER A 230 71.60 -20.53 -0.24
#